data_AF-A0A7C3ADH4-F1
#
_entry.id   AF-A0A7C3ADH4-F1
#
_cell.length_a   1.000
_cell.length_b   1.000
_cell.length_c   1.000
_cell.angle_alpha   90.00
_cell.angle_beta   90.00
_cell.angle_gamma   90.00
#
_symmetry.space_group_name_H-M   'P 1'
#
loop_
_entity.id
_entity.type
_entity.pdbx_description
1 polymer ?
#
loop_
_entity_poly.entity_id
_entity_poly.type
_entity_poly.pdbx_seq_one_letter_code
_entity_poly.pdbx_strand_id
1 'polypeptide(L)'
;PEPCPCGRTHRRISRIKGRTDDMLIVKGVNIFPIQIERVLMNIPEVGTDYQIILDRKNYLDAMTVRVEINAKFFDGDIRHLERLQKKIVEELRSEIIIEPEVELVEPGSIPKSEGKAVRVIDKRGGG
;
A
#
# COMPACT_ATOMS: atom_id res chain seq x y z
N PRO A 1 -5.83 -0.60 32.00
CA PRO A 1 -7.27 -0.53 31.71
C PRO A 1 -8.03 -0.11 32.98
N GLU A 2 -8.38 1.16 33.08
CA GLU A 2 -9.19 1.67 34.20
C GLU A 2 -10.59 1.02 34.19
N PRO A 3 -11.29 0.93 35.33
CA PRO A 3 -12.67 0.46 35.39
C PRO A 3 -13.59 1.36 34.54
N CYS A 4 -14.60 0.77 33.88
CA CYS A 4 -15.63 1.57 33.21
C CYS A 4 -16.43 2.33 34.29
N PRO A 5 -16.70 3.64 34.15
CA PRO A 5 -17.58 4.37 35.06
C PRO A 5 -19.03 3.83 35.06
N CYS A 6 -19.36 2.94 34.13
CA CYS A 6 -20.65 2.26 34.00
C CYS A 6 -20.82 0.99 34.87
N GLY A 7 -19.82 0.59 35.66
CA GLY A 7 -19.91 -0.55 36.59
C GLY A 7 -19.83 -1.95 35.96
N ARG A 8 -19.69 -2.06 34.63
CA ARG A 8 -19.57 -3.35 33.92
C ARG A 8 -18.13 -3.88 33.95
N THR A 9 -17.97 -5.18 34.23
CA THR A 9 -16.68 -5.88 34.37
C THR A 9 -16.16 -6.49 33.06
N HIS A 10 -16.86 -6.29 31.94
CA HIS A 10 -16.46 -6.83 30.64
C HIS A 10 -15.18 -6.18 30.11
N ARG A 11 -14.31 -7.00 29.50
CA ARG A 11 -13.08 -6.55 28.82
C ARG A 11 -13.45 -5.58 27.69
N ARG A 12 -12.92 -4.36 27.73
CA ARG A 12 -13.09 -3.38 26.64
C ARG A 12 -12.04 -3.66 25.57
N ILE A 13 -12.49 -4.01 24.37
CA ILE A 13 -11.64 -4.07 23.18
C ILE A 13 -11.51 -2.63 22.67
N SER A 14 -10.28 -2.13 22.54
CA SER A 14 -10.03 -0.83 21.88
C SER A 14 -10.50 -0.89 20.42
N ARG A 15 -10.81 0.25 19.81
CA ARG A 15 -11.29 0.33 18.44
C ARG A 15 -10.41 -0.54 17.52
N ILE A 16 -11.02 -1.52 16.86
CA ILE A 16 -10.35 -2.36 15.87
C ILE A 16 -9.82 -1.41 14.79
N LYS A 17 -8.50 -1.26 14.66
CA LYS A 17 -7.82 -0.32 13.76
C LYS A 17 -7.81 -0.78 12.28
N GLY A 18 -8.86 -1.48 11.87
CA GLY A 18 -9.09 -1.89 10.48
C GLY A 18 -8.54 -3.29 10.12
N ARG A 19 -9.13 -3.87 9.07
CA ARG A 19 -8.64 -5.05 8.35
C ARG A 19 -7.74 -4.59 7.21
N THR A 20 -6.81 -5.44 6.78
CA THR A 20 -5.97 -5.21 5.59
C THR A 20 -6.79 -5.09 4.28
N ASP A 21 -8.09 -5.44 4.31
CA ASP A 21 -9.02 -5.39 3.18
C ASP A 21 -9.92 -4.13 3.17
N ASP A 22 -9.72 -3.19 4.11
CA ASP A 22 -10.60 -2.02 4.19
C ASP A 22 -10.42 -1.09 2.97
N MET A 23 -11.55 -0.54 2.52
CA MET A 23 -11.64 0.36 1.38
C MET A 23 -10.91 1.68 1.64
N LEU A 24 -10.05 2.10 0.71
CA LEU A 24 -9.38 3.39 0.70
C LEU A 24 -10.15 4.35 -0.19
N ILE A 25 -10.43 5.57 0.28
CA ILE A 25 -11.00 6.63 -0.55
C ILE A 25 -9.87 7.56 -0.93
N VAL A 26 -9.53 7.68 -2.22
CA VAL A 26 -8.44 8.55 -2.71
C VAL A 26 -8.95 9.37 -3.88
N LYS A 27 -8.85 10.70 -3.79
CA LYS A 27 -9.40 11.63 -4.82
C LYS A 27 -10.88 11.35 -5.15
N GLY A 28 -11.66 10.89 -4.16
CA GLY A 28 -13.08 10.55 -4.32
C GLY A 28 -13.37 9.17 -4.95
N VAL A 29 -12.33 8.39 -5.27
CA VAL A 29 -12.45 7.02 -5.81
C VAL A 29 -12.28 6.00 -4.69
N ASN A 30 -13.14 4.98 -4.68
CA ASN A 30 -13.05 3.84 -3.77
C ASN A 30 -12.07 2.80 -4.34
N ILE A 31 -11.04 2.46 -3.57
CA ILE A 31 -9.95 1.57 -3.98
C ILE A 31 -9.74 0.52 -2.91
N PHE A 32 -9.68 -0.75 -3.29
CA PHE A 32 -9.32 -1.82 -2.37
C PHE A 32 -7.84 -2.21 -2.54
N PRO A 33 -7.06 -2.38 -1.45
CA PRO A 33 -5.67 -2.83 -1.54
C PRO A 33 -5.48 -4.12 -2.36
N ILE A 34 -6.46 -5.04 -2.32
CA ILE A 34 -6.44 -6.30 -3.08
C ILE A 34 -6.40 -6.09 -4.60
N GLN A 35 -6.93 -4.97 -5.12
CA GLN A 35 -6.86 -4.65 -6.54
C GLN A 35 -5.42 -4.35 -6.96
N ILE A 36 -4.74 -3.52 -6.17
CA ILE A 36 -3.32 -3.20 -6.35
C ILE A 36 -2.48 -4.48 -6.25
N GLU A 37 -2.75 -5.32 -5.26
CA GLU A 37 -2.07 -6.61 -5.11
C GLU A 37 -2.22 -7.48 -6.37
N ARG A 38 -3.43 -7.67 -6.88
CA ARG A 38 -3.68 -8.50 -8.07
C ARG A 38 -2.90 -8.00 -9.28
N VAL A 39 -2.87 -6.68 -9.50
CA VAL A 39 -2.09 -6.09 -10.58
C VAL A 39 -0.60 -6.38 -10.41
N LEU A 40 -0.05 -6.12 -9.22
CA LEU A 40 1.37 -6.35 -8.95
C LEU A 40 1.75 -7.84 -9.06
N MET A 41 0.93 -8.75 -8.54
CA MET A 41 1.20 -10.19 -8.59
C MET A 41 1.16 -10.77 -10.02
N ASN A 42 0.59 -10.05 -10.99
CA ASN A 42 0.60 -10.44 -12.40
C ASN A 42 1.87 -9.99 -13.14
N ILE A 43 2.80 -9.28 -12.47
CA ILE A 43 4.03 -8.74 -13.05
C ILE A 43 5.22 -9.57 -12.53
N PRO A 44 5.81 -10.47 -13.32
CA PRO A 44 6.88 -11.37 -12.86
C PRO A 44 8.14 -10.66 -12.32
N GLU A 45 8.38 -9.44 -12.81
CA GLU A 45 9.56 -8.64 -12.49
C GLU A 45 9.51 -8.03 -11.07
N VAL A 46 8.36 -8.04 -10.40
CA VAL A 46 8.20 -7.52 -9.03
C VAL A 46 8.16 -8.63 -7.99
N GLY A 47 8.55 -8.28 -6.76
CA GLY A 47 8.47 -9.14 -5.58
C GLY A 47 7.06 -9.20 -4.99
N THR A 48 6.90 -10.02 -3.96
CA THR A 48 5.62 -10.20 -3.24
C THR A 48 5.30 -9.08 -2.25
N ASP A 49 6.33 -8.34 -1.85
CA ASP A 49 6.24 -7.28 -0.86
C ASP A 49 5.99 -5.92 -1.53
N TYR A 50 4.97 -5.23 -1.06
CA TYR A 50 4.54 -3.92 -1.53
C TYR A 50 3.91 -3.12 -0.38
N GLN A 51 3.88 -1.80 -0.53
CA GLN A 51 3.34 -0.87 0.44
C GLN A 51 2.66 0.31 -0.27
N ILE A 52 1.42 0.56 0.11
CA ILE A 52 0.60 1.69 -0.33
C ILE A 52 0.76 2.79 0.71
N ILE A 53 1.21 3.96 0.29
CA ILE A 53 1.35 5.15 1.12
C ILE A 53 0.34 6.17 0.62
N LEU A 54 -0.55 6.60 1.51
CA LEU A 54 -1.48 7.69 1.24
C LEU A 54 -0.96 8.94 1.93
N ASP A 55 -0.90 10.05 1.21
CA ASP A 55 -0.40 11.32 1.72
C ASP A 55 -1.20 12.50 1.14
N ARG A 56 -0.94 13.71 1.62
CA ARG A 56 -1.47 14.96 1.06
C ARG A 56 -0.33 15.83 0.53
N LYS A 57 -0.22 15.95 -0.79
CA LYS A 57 0.71 16.86 -1.47
C LYS A 57 -0.08 18.09 -1.95
N ASN A 58 0.25 19.28 -1.46
CA ASN A 58 -0.44 20.53 -1.83
C ASN A 58 -1.97 20.48 -1.66
N TYR A 59 -2.46 19.96 -0.52
CA TYR A 59 -3.88 19.75 -0.21
C TYR A 59 -4.61 18.71 -1.08
N LEU A 60 -3.92 18.04 -2.00
CA LEU A 60 -4.47 16.98 -2.82
C LEU A 60 -4.02 15.61 -2.30
N ASP A 61 -4.94 14.66 -2.32
CA ASP A 61 -4.62 13.27 -2.03
C ASP A 61 -3.59 12.72 -3.02
N ALA A 62 -2.54 12.11 -2.50
CA ALA A 62 -1.50 11.42 -3.24
C ALA A 62 -1.46 9.95 -2.79
N MET A 63 -1.30 9.04 -3.75
CA MET A 63 -1.06 7.62 -3.51
C MET A 63 0.30 7.25 -4.10
N THR A 64 1.16 6.70 -3.27
CA THR A 64 2.45 6.13 -3.68
C THR A 64 2.43 4.63 -3.43
N VAL A 65 2.72 3.83 -4.45
CA VAL A 65 2.84 2.37 -4.37
C VAL A 65 4.32 2.02 -4.45
N ARG A 66 4.88 1.62 -3.31
CA ARG A 66 6.22 1.05 -3.23
C ARG A 66 6.13 -0.44 -3.48
N VAL A 67 6.94 -0.96 -4.39
CA VAL A 67 6.99 -2.40 -4.67
C VAL A 67 8.44 -2.86 -4.80
N GLU A 68 8.76 -3.97 -4.15
CA GLU A 68 10.08 -4.56 -4.26
C GLU A 68 10.29 -5.11 -5.67
N ILE A 69 11.50 -4.93 -6.22
CA ILE A 69 11.88 -5.62 -7.44
C ILE A 69 12.20 -7.09 -7.12
N ASN A 70 11.97 -7.97 -8.09
CA ASN A 70 12.43 -9.35 -7.98
C ASN A 70 13.92 -9.41 -8.36
N ALA A 71 14.76 -9.79 -7.39
CA ALA A 71 16.21 -9.88 -7.58
C ALA A 71 16.64 -10.75 -8.78
N LYS A 72 15.81 -11.72 -9.20
CA LYS A 72 16.08 -12.58 -10.36
C LYS A 72 15.97 -11.86 -11.71
N PHE A 73 15.21 -10.77 -11.75
CA PHE A 73 14.93 -10.00 -12.97
C PHE A 73 15.68 -8.67 -13.01
N PHE A 74 16.46 -8.36 -11.96
CA PHE A 74 17.27 -7.16 -11.91
C PHE A 74 18.66 -7.41 -12.53
N ASP A 75 18.92 -6.76 -13.66
CA ASP A 75 20.19 -6.84 -14.40
C ASP A 75 21.07 -5.59 -14.22
N GLY A 76 20.65 -4.63 -13.38
CA GLY A 76 21.35 -3.38 -13.15
C GLY A 76 21.08 -2.29 -14.20
N ASP A 77 20.25 -2.54 -15.22
CA ASP A 77 19.93 -1.53 -16.24
C ASP A 77 18.79 -0.60 -15.77
N ILE A 78 19.11 0.69 -15.62
CA ILE A 78 18.17 1.75 -15.27
C ILE A 78 17.02 1.82 -16.29
N ARG A 79 17.29 1.59 -17.59
CA ARG A 79 16.24 1.63 -18.62
C ARG A 79 15.22 0.52 -18.46
N HIS A 80 15.60 -0.62 -17.88
CA HIS A 80 14.69 -1.73 -17.60
C HIS A 80 13.76 -1.36 -16.44
N LEU A 81 14.31 -0.76 -15.39
CA LEU A 81 13.54 -0.23 -14.26
C LEU A 81 12.54 0.84 -14.68
N GLU A 82 12.93 1.80 -15.52
CA GLU A 82 12.03 2.83 -16.02
C GLU A 82 10.85 2.25 -16.82
N ARG A 83 11.10 1.25 -17.67
CA ARG A 83 10.03 0.57 -18.43
C ARG A 83 9.10 -0.21 -17.51
N LEU A 84 9.65 -0.90 -16.51
CA LEU A 84 8.87 -1.62 -15.51
C LEU A 84 8.00 -0.67 -14.70
N GLN A 85 8.56 0.44 -14.22
CA GLN A 85 7.82 1.46 -13.49
C GLN A 85 6.65 2.01 -14.31
N LYS A 86 6.88 2.37 -15.58
CA LYS A 86 5.82 2.84 -16.49
C LYS A 86 4.73 1.79 -16.70
N LYS A 87 5.10 0.53 -16.95
CA LYS A 87 4.16 -0.59 -17.07
C LYS A 87 3.29 -0.72 -15.82
N ILE A 88 3.88 -0.68 -14.63
CA ILE A 88 3.13 -0.77 -13.36
C ILE A 88 2.16 0.41 -13.21
N VAL A 89 2.60 1.63 -13.53
CA VAL A 89 1.72 2.82 -13.48
C VAL A 89 0.52 2.66 -14.41
N GLU A 90 0.74 2.21 -15.65
CA GLU A 90 -0.33 2.01 -16.65
C GLU A 90 -1.32 0.93 -16.23
N GLU A 91 -0.83 -0.22 -15.76
CA GLU A 91 -1.67 -1.33 -15.29
C GLU A 91 -2.47 -0.95 -14.04
N LEU A 92 -1.84 -0.30 -13.06
CA LEU A 92 -2.52 0.18 -11.87
C LEU A 92 -3.57 1.22 -12.24
N ARG A 93 -3.22 2.22 -13.06
CA ARG A 93 -4.16 3.27 -13.50
C ARG A 93 -5.39 2.68 -14.18
N SER A 94 -5.22 1.62 -14.96
CA SER A 94 -6.31 0.91 -15.63
C SER A 94 -7.25 0.20 -14.64
N GLU A 95 -6.71 -0.35 -13.55
CA GLU A 95 -7.48 -1.05 -12.51
C GLU A 95 -8.16 -0.10 -11.50
N ILE A 96 -7.44 0.90 -10.99
CA ILE A 96 -7.91 1.76 -9.88
C ILE A 96 -8.42 3.13 -10.31
N ILE A 97 -8.36 3.46 -11.61
CA ILE A 97 -8.92 4.68 -12.23
C ILE A 97 -8.27 5.98 -11.70
N ILE A 98 -7.17 5.87 -10.96
CA ILE A 98 -6.31 6.99 -10.57
C ILE A 98 -4.88 6.68 -10.97
N GLU A 99 -4.07 7.70 -11.21
CA GLU A 99 -2.64 7.54 -11.47
C GLU A 99 -1.87 7.58 -10.13
N PRO A 100 -1.32 6.45 -9.65
CA PRO A 100 -0.45 6.43 -8.49
C PRO A 100 0.98 6.81 -8.87
N GLU A 101 1.73 7.32 -7.91
CA GLU A 101 3.19 7.34 -7.97
C GLU A 101 3.70 5.93 -7.67
N VAL A 102 4.64 5.40 -8.46
CA VAL A 102 5.20 4.05 -8.26
C VAL A 102 6.67 4.18 -7.93
N GLU A 103 7.09 3.56 -6.84
CA GLU A 103 8.49 3.51 -6.41
C GLU A 103 8.96 2.06 -6.43
N LEU A 104 9.93 1.77 -7.30
CA LEU A 104 10.64 0.50 -7.29
C LEU A 104 11.70 0.54 -6.19
N VAL A 105 11.64 -0.41 -5.27
CA VAL A 105 12.56 -0.48 -4.13
C VAL A 105 13.32 -1.81 -4.10
N GLU A 106 14.45 -1.83 -3.39
CA GLU A 106 15.30 -3.02 -3.30
C GLU A 106 14.56 -4.21 -2.65
N PRO A 107 14.90 -5.45 -3.01
CA PRO A 107 14.36 -6.64 -2.36
C PRO A 107 14.62 -6.63 -0.85
N GLY A 108 13.59 -6.90 -0.04
CA GLY A 108 13.65 -6.88 1.42
C GLY A 108 13.70 -5.50 2.08
N SER A 109 13.58 -4.41 1.33
CA SER A 109 13.62 -3.05 1.87
C SER A 109 12.30 -2.57 2.48
N ILE A 110 11.18 -3.26 2.23
CA ILE A 110 9.89 -2.93 2.82
C ILE A 110 9.81 -3.52 4.24
N PRO A 111 9.57 -2.70 5.29
CA PRO A 111 9.50 -3.19 6.65
C PRO A 111 8.38 -4.22 6.86
N LYS A 112 8.71 -5.34 7.49
CA LYS A 112 7.76 -6.39 7.90
C LYS A 112 7.48 -6.22 9.40
N SER A 113 6.20 -6.13 9.77
CA SER A 113 5.78 -6.10 11.18
C SER A 113 5.29 -7.49 11.57
N GLU A 114 5.90 -8.12 12.58
CA GLU A 114 5.49 -9.44 13.10
C GLU A 114 5.32 -10.53 12.01
N GLY A 115 6.16 -10.50 10.96
CA GLY A 115 6.11 -11.45 9.85
C GLY A 115 5.02 -11.19 8.80
N LYS A 116 4.27 -10.09 8.90
CA LYS A 116 3.33 -9.62 7.86
C LYS A 116 3.76 -8.25 7.32
N ALA A 117 3.72 -8.08 6.00
CA ALA A 117 3.95 -6.79 5.38
C ALA A 117 2.80 -5.83 5.75
N VAL A 118 3.13 -4.65 6.26
CA VAL A 118 2.14 -3.57 6.44
C VAL A 118 1.88 -2.97 5.06
N ARG A 119 0.76 -3.37 4.46
CA ARG A 119 0.40 -3.04 3.08
C ARG A 119 -0.09 -1.61 2.88
N VAL A 120 -0.63 -0.97 3.92
CA VAL A 120 -1.19 0.39 3.83
C VAL A 120 -0.66 1.27 4.96
N ILE A 121 -0.15 2.44 4.60
CA ILE A 121 0.23 3.52 5.51
C ILE A 121 -0.55 4.77 5.10
N ASP A 122 -1.49 5.20 5.93
CA ASP A 122 -2.22 6.46 5.71
C ASP A 122 -1.61 7.59 6.54
N LYS A 123 -1.00 8.56 5.86
CA LYS A 123 -0.37 9.76 6.44
C LYS A 123 -1.25 11.02 6.33
N ARG A 124 -2.45 10.92 5.75
CA ARG A 124 -3.28 12.09 5.37
C ARG A 124 -3.83 12.91 6.54
N GLY A 125 -3.48 12.58 7.78
CA GLY A 125 -3.83 13.32 8.98
C GLY A 125 -5.34 13.41 9.18
N GLY A 126 -5.96 12.34 9.68
CA GLY A 126 -7.35 12.41 10.12
C GLY A 126 -7.93 11.08 10.64
N GLY A 127 -8.11 10.98 11.97
CA GLY A 127 -9.06 10.07 12.63
C GLY A 127 -8.47 8.90 13.40
#